data_AF-A0A8S0SQK0-F1
#
_entry.id   AF-A0A8S0SQK0-F1
#
_cell.length_a   1.000
_cell.length_b   1.000
_cell.length_c   1.000
_cell.angle_alpha   90.00
_cell.angle_beta   90.00
_cell.angle_gamma   90.00
#
_symmetry.space_group_name_H-M   'P 1'
#
loop_
_entity.id
_entity.type
_entity.pdbx_description
1 polymer ?
#
loop_
_entity_poly.entity_id
_entity_poly.type
_entity_poly.pdbx_seq_one_letter_code
_entity_poly.pdbx_strand_id
1 'polypeptide(L)'
;MVVNTNVQQVVQLSVKSIAEYVNLTAFVFQDPGFIGGDGIMFYFHGKKDMDFCLVSDVKLHINAHFIGKKNKKGREFTWVQSIGILFGPHQVYIGAKKVAKWDDSADNMLVQLNREEIMVPNDKGRTWESPKVGLRLKRSSETNKIQIKVYGIFDIVASVVPITVKESLIHGYDVTEEDSFAHLEINLKPESLSNMVDGVLGQTYRASYQTRVNISAAMPIMGGAHKFASSHLFATDCAVSKFGRYWKNYEDVSSMQY
;
A
#
# COMPACT_ATOMS: atom_id res chain seq x y z
N MET A 1 9.56 -10.82 -48.19
CA MET A 1 9.04 -9.81 -47.23
C MET A 1 8.98 -10.51 -45.87
N VAL A 2 10.06 -10.42 -45.09
CA VAL A 2 10.21 -11.15 -43.83
C VAL A 2 9.52 -10.33 -42.75
N VAL A 3 8.35 -10.76 -42.31
CA VAL A 3 7.62 -10.11 -41.22
C VAL A 3 8.33 -10.45 -39.92
N ASN A 4 8.74 -9.40 -39.22
CA ASN A 4 9.59 -9.39 -38.04
C ASN A 4 8.89 -10.09 -36.85
N THR A 5 9.21 -11.36 -36.63
CA THR A 5 8.65 -12.23 -35.57
C THR A 5 8.95 -11.74 -34.15
N ASN A 6 9.89 -10.83 -33.97
CA ASN A 6 10.28 -10.29 -32.67
C ASN A 6 9.23 -9.35 -32.04
N VAL A 7 8.41 -8.65 -32.83
CA VAL A 7 7.40 -7.73 -32.27
C VAL A 7 6.21 -8.49 -31.69
N GLN A 8 5.77 -9.57 -32.35
CA GLN A 8 4.71 -10.42 -31.82
C GLN A 8 5.13 -11.18 -30.55
N GLN A 9 6.40 -11.55 -30.44
CA GLN A 9 6.91 -12.26 -29.26
C GLN A 9 7.03 -11.34 -28.03
N VAL A 10 7.44 -10.07 -28.22
CA VAL A 10 7.46 -9.06 -27.13
C VAL A 10 6.05 -8.65 -26.71
N VAL A 11 5.11 -8.55 -27.65
CA VAL A 11 3.69 -8.30 -27.34
C VAL A 11 3.05 -9.52 -26.65
N GLN A 12 3.38 -10.75 -27.05
CA GLN A 12 2.90 -11.95 -26.35
C GLN A 12 3.52 -12.13 -24.96
N LEU A 13 4.80 -11.77 -24.76
CA LEU A 13 5.46 -11.83 -23.45
C LEU A 13 4.87 -10.79 -22.48
N SER A 14 4.55 -9.59 -22.97
CA SER A 14 3.86 -8.57 -22.18
C SER A 14 2.41 -8.97 -21.85
N VAL A 15 1.66 -9.55 -22.80
CA VAL A 15 0.28 -10.01 -22.55
C VAL A 15 0.23 -11.26 -21.67
N LYS A 16 1.18 -12.20 -21.77
CA LYS A 16 1.29 -13.34 -20.84
C LYS A 16 1.62 -12.90 -19.41
N SER A 17 2.42 -11.85 -19.23
CA SER A 17 2.71 -11.32 -17.89
C SER A 17 1.48 -10.67 -17.23
N ILE A 18 0.51 -10.19 -18.00
CA ILE A 18 -0.72 -9.56 -17.47
C ILE A 18 -1.77 -10.63 -17.11
N ALA A 19 -1.82 -11.76 -17.82
CA ALA A 19 -2.79 -12.83 -17.56
C ALA A 19 -2.54 -13.57 -16.23
N GLU A 20 -1.30 -13.59 -15.71
CA GLU A 20 -1.00 -14.10 -14.36
C GLU A 20 -1.35 -13.11 -13.23
N TYR A 21 -1.71 -11.86 -13.55
CA TYR A 21 -2.24 -10.86 -12.61
C TYR A 21 -3.77 -10.94 -12.43
N VAL A 22 -4.47 -11.84 -13.14
CA VAL A 22 -5.94 -11.95 -13.10
C VAL A 22 -6.43 -12.82 -11.92
N ASN A 23 -5.92 -12.51 -10.73
CA ASN A 23 -6.54 -12.80 -9.45
C ASN A 23 -6.56 -11.47 -8.70
N LEU A 24 -7.57 -10.64 -9.00
CA LEU A 24 -7.64 -9.22 -8.61
C LEU A 24 -7.41 -9.01 -7.10
N THR A 25 -6.19 -8.59 -6.79
CA THR A 25 -5.73 -8.02 -5.52
C THR A 25 -5.44 -6.55 -5.74
N ALA A 26 -5.53 -5.70 -4.72
CA ALA A 26 -5.15 -4.29 -4.90
C ALA A 26 -3.63 -4.20 -5.07
N PHE A 27 -3.20 -3.38 -6.02
CA PHE A 27 -1.78 -3.12 -6.31
C PHE A 27 -1.52 -1.61 -6.21
N VAL A 28 -0.37 -1.21 -5.69
CA VAL A 28 0.19 0.14 -5.87
C VAL A 28 1.19 0.06 -7.03
N PHE A 29 0.97 0.83 -8.10
CA PHE A 29 1.82 0.86 -9.29
C PHE A 29 2.05 2.31 -9.72
N GLN A 30 3.32 2.73 -9.87
CA GLN A 30 3.77 4.04 -10.38
C GLN A 30 3.10 5.28 -9.76
N ASP A 31 3.86 5.98 -8.94
CA ASP A 31 3.35 6.65 -7.74
C ASP A 31 2.35 7.80 -7.89
N PRO A 32 1.34 7.87 -6.99
CA PRO A 32 0.70 6.76 -6.30
C PRO A 32 -0.49 6.28 -7.15
N GLY A 33 -0.21 5.48 -8.17
CA GLY A 33 -1.22 4.72 -8.88
C GLY A 33 -1.64 3.50 -8.06
N PHE A 34 -2.93 3.20 -8.10
CA PHE A 34 -3.60 2.14 -7.36
C PHE A 34 -4.44 1.33 -8.34
N ILE A 35 -4.56 0.03 -8.10
CA ILE A 35 -5.54 -0.84 -8.76
C ILE A 35 -6.60 -1.18 -7.72
N GLY A 36 -7.84 -0.77 -7.99
CA GLY A 36 -8.98 -1.06 -7.14
C GLY A 36 -9.37 -2.55 -7.16
N GLY A 37 -10.22 -2.96 -6.23
CA GLY A 37 -10.85 -4.28 -6.22
C GLY A 37 -11.75 -4.53 -7.44
N ASP A 38 -12.16 -3.47 -8.13
CA ASP A 38 -12.85 -3.49 -9.42
C ASP A 38 -11.91 -3.63 -10.64
N GLY A 39 -10.60 -3.71 -10.40
CA GLY A 39 -9.56 -3.80 -11.44
C GLY A 39 -9.23 -2.49 -12.14
N ILE A 40 -9.83 -1.37 -11.71
CA ILE A 40 -9.59 -0.05 -12.33
C ILE A 40 -8.33 0.57 -11.72
N MET A 41 -7.43 1.04 -12.59
CA MET A 41 -6.30 1.86 -12.19
C MET A 41 -6.75 3.31 -11.92
N PHE A 42 -6.29 3.89 -10.82
CA PHE A 42 -6.47 5.30 -10.50
C PHE A 42 -5.31 5.85 -9.65
N TYR A 43 -5.14 7.17 -9.62
CA TYR A 43 -4.17 7.86 -8.78
C TYR A 43 -4.83 8.48 -7.56
N PHE A 44 -4.16 8.44 -6.41
CA PHE A 44 -4.58 9.20 -5.23
C PHE A 44 -3.41 10.03 -4.70
N HIS A 45 -3.39 11.32 -5.04
CA HIS A 45 -2.24 12.18 -4.74
C HIS A 45 -1.99 12.40 -3.24
N GLY A 46 -2.97 12.22 -2.36
CA GLY A 46 -2.81 12.52 -0.94
C GLY A 46 -2.22 13.92 -0.71
N LYS A 47 -1.29 14.02 0.25
CA LYS A 47 -0.49 15.21 0.50
C LYS A 47 0.78 14.80 1.25
N LYS A 48 1.88 15.51 0.99
CA LYS A 48 3.14 15.33 1.71
C LYS A 48 2.94 15.49 3.23
N ASP A 49 3.60 14.62 3.98
CA ASP A 49 3.67 14.56 5.45
C ASP A 49 2.28 14.40 6.09
N MET A 50 1.40 13.67 5.43
CA MET A 50 0.03 13.38 5.90
C MET A 50 -0.32 11.90 5.77
N ASP A 51 -1.21 11.45 6.64
CA ASP A 51 -1.70 10.08 6.68
C ASP A 51 -3.12 9.97 6.08
N PHE A 52 -3.34 8.91 5.30
CA PHE A 52 -4.64 8.64 4.66
C PHE A 52 -5.06 7.18 4.79
N CYS A 53 -6.34 6.97 5.08
CA CYS A 53 -7.00 5.68 5.16
C CYS A 53 -7.18 5.06 3.77
N LEU A 54 -6.37 4.05 3.49
CA LEU A 54 -6.45 3.26 2.26
C LEU A 54 -7.59 2.24 2.35
N VAL A 55 -7.70 1.53 3.46
CA VAL A 55 -8.72 0.51 3.70
C VAL A 55 -9.22 0.63 5.12
N SER A 56 -10.53 0.70 5.31
CA SER A 56 -11.15 0.51 6.61
C SER A 56 -12.35 -0.41 6.48
N ASP A 57 -12.27 -1.50 7.23
CA ASP A 57 -13.33 -2.47 7.44
C ASP A 57 -13.41 -2.82 8.94
N VAL A 58 -14.37 -3.66 9.30
CA VAL A 58 -14.64 -4.07 10.69
C VAL A 58 -13.47 -4.76 11.39
N LYS A 59 -12.64 -5.49 10.64
CA LYS A 59 -11.50 -6.29 11.15
C LYS A 59 -10.13 -5.78 10.69
N LEU A 60 -10.08 -4.84 9.75
CA LEU A 60 -8.86 -4.37 9.11
C LEU A 60 -8.92 -2.86 8.90
N HIS A 61 -7.90 -2.15 9.35
CA HIS A 61 -7.69 -0.74 9.03
C HIS A 61 -6.27 -0.56 8.51
N ILE A 62 -6.10 0.16 7.40
CA ILE A 62 -4.80 0.44 6.81
C ILE A 62 -4.75 1.92 6.47
N ASN A 63 -3.84 2.64 7.14
CA ASN A 63 -3.45 3.98 6.73
C ASN A 63 -2.09 3.94 6.03
N ALA A 64 -1.84 4.94 5.20
CA ALA A 64 -0.55 5.18 4.57
C ALA A 64 -0.05 6.58 4.88
N HIS A 65 1.25 6.68 5.18
CA HIS A 65 1.98 7.92 5.31
C HIS A 65 2.57 8.34 3.96
N PHE A 66 2.27 9.55 3.52
CA PHE A 66 2.73 10.07 2.24
C PHE A 66 3.92 11.00 2.45
N ILE A 67 5.04 10.70 1.81
CA ILE A 67 6.14 11.64 1.58
C ILE A 67 5.92 12.38 0.27
N GLY A 68 6.67 13.44 0.02
CA GLY A 68 6.56 14.15 -1.24
C GLY A 68 7.65 15.15 -1.54
N LYS A 69 7.65 15.57 -2.80
CA LYS A 69 8.59 16.54 -3.37
C LYS A 69 7.86 17.48 -4.31
N LYS A 70 8.25 18.75 -4.26
CA LYS A 70 7.86 19.76 -5.24
C LYS A 70 9.01 19.98 -6.22
N ASN A 71 8.74 19.88 -7.51
CA ASN A 71 9.75 20.13 -8.53
C ASN A 71 9.91 21.63 -8.81
N LYS A 72 10.90 22.00 -9.64
CA LYS A 72 11.19 23.41 -10.00
C LYS A 72 10.04 24.10 -10.73
N LYS A 73 9.14 23.34 -11.36
CA LYS A 73 7.94 23.82 -12.06
C LYS A 73 6.73 23.97 -11.13
N GLY A 74 6.89 23.67 -9.84
CA GLY A 74 5.84 23.77 -8.84
C GLY A 74 4.86 22.59 -8.80
N ARG A 75 5.10 21.52 -9.56
CA ARG A 75 4.30 20.28 -9.47
C ARG A 75 4.68 19.51 -8.21
N GLU A 76 3.68 19.04 -7.49
CA GLU A 76 3.82 18.23 -6.29
C GLU A 76 3.66 16.75 -6.63
N PHE A 77 4.53 15.95 -6.04
CA PHE A 77 4.56 14.49 -6.18
C PHE A 77 4.59 13.88 -4.80
N THR A 78 3.96 12.71 -4.68
CA THR A 78 3.85 12.01 -3.41
C THR A 78 4.03 10.52 -3.60
N TRP A 79 4.52 9.87 -2.54
CA TRP A 79 4.82 8.45 -2.49
C TRP A 79 4.42 7.90 -1.12
N VAL A 80 4.03 6.63 -1.04
CA VAL A 80 3.72 5.99 0.24
C VAL A 80 5.02 5.56 0.90
N GLN A 81 5.43 6.20 1.99
CA GLN A 81 6.66 5.81 2.70
C GLN A 81 6.42 4.68 3.70
N SER A 82 5.26 4.68 4.36
CA SER A 82 4.92 3.66 5.35
C SER A 82 3.43 3.39 5.38
N ILE A 83 3.06 2.22 5.90
CA ILE A 83 1.70 1.86 6.22
C ILE A 83 1.58 1.40 7.67
N GLY A 84 0.45 1.77 8.28
CA GLY A 84 0.01 1.26 9.57
C GLY A 84 -1.18 0.34 9.35
N ILE A 85 -1.05 -0.90 9.77
CA ILE A 85 -2.09 -1.92 9.66
C ILE A 85 -2.62 -2.21 11.07
N LEU A 86 -3.91 -2.08 11.27
CA LEU A 86 -4.60 -2.45 12.50
C LEU A 86 -5.53 -3.63 12.26
N PHE A 87 -5.44 -4.64 13.12
CA PHE A 87 -6.34 -5.79 13.16
C PHE A 87 -6.50 -6.26 14.60
N GLY A 88 -7.75 -6.39 15.07
CA GLY A 88 -8.02 -6.60 16.49
C GLY A 88 -7.30 -5.55 17.36
N PRO A 89 -6.58 -5.94 18.43
CA PRO A 89 -5.81 -5.02 19.27
C PRO A 89 -4.39 -4.76 18.75
N HIS A 90 -4.02 -5.31 17.58
CA HIS A 90 -2.65 -5.31 17.09
C HIS A 90 -2.38 -4.23 16.05
N GLN A 91 -1.16 -3.71 16.07
CA GLN A 91 -0.66 -2.71 15.15
C GLN A 91 0.60 -3.25 14.46
N VAL A 92 0.62 -3.23 13.13
CA VAL A 92 1.80 -3.55 12.33
C VAL A 92 2.24 -2.31 11.57
N TYR A 93 3.52 -1.95 11.72
CA TYR A 93 4.19 -0.92 10.95
C TYR A 93 4.99 -1.58 9.83
N ILE A 94 4.92 -1.02 8.62
CA ILE A 94 5.86 -1.32 7.54
C ILE A 94 6.29 0.01 6.93
N GLY A 95 7.59 0.26 6.79
CA GLY A 95 8.07 1.51 6.23
C GLY A 95 9.42 1.39 5.53
N ALA A 96 9.66 2.36 4.64
CA ALA A 96 10.93 2.61 4.00
C ALA A 96 11.78 3.56 4.86
N LYS A 97 13.03 3.16 5.14
CA LYS A 97 14.04 4.04 5.74
C LYS A 97 14.39 5.14 4.74
N LYS A 98 14.58 6.36 5.26
CA LYS A 98 15.12 7.46 4.45
C LYS A 98 16.57 7.16 4.10
N VAL A 99 16.89 7.16 2.81
CA VAL A 99 18.25 6.89 2.30
C VAL A 99 18.65 7.94 1.27
N ALA A 100 19.86 8.47 1.41
CA ALA A 100 20.40 9.45 0.47
C ALA A 100 20.76 8.78 -0.87
N LYS A 101 21.58 7.73 -0.78
CA LYS A 101 22.00 6.90 -1.92
C LYS A 101 21.45 5.50 -1.76
N TRP A 102 20.83 5.00 -2.82
CA TRP A 102 20.31 3.65 -2.87
C TRP A 102 21.42 2.61 -3.05
N ASP A 103 21.32 1.52 -2.31
CA ASP A 103 22.14 0.32 -2.42
C ASP A 103 21.21 -0.90 -2.36
N ASP A 104 21.16 -1.66 -3.45
CA ASP A 104 20.30 -2.84 -3.56
C ASP A 104 20.64 -3.94 -2.55
N SER A 105 21.88 -3.96 -2.04
CA SER A 105 22.35 -4.92 -1.04
C SER A 105 21.98 -4.53 0.40
N ALA A 106 21.53 -3.29 0.63
CA ALA A 106 21.11 -2.81 1.94
C ALA A 106 19.61 -3.01 2.15
N ASP A 107 19.22 -3.52 3.33
CA ASP A 107 17.81 -3.64 3.70
C ASP A 107 17.29 -2.33 4.33
N ASN A 108 16.49 -1.62 3.54
CA ASN A 108 15.91 -0.32 3.85
C ASN A 108 14.47 -0.44 4.38
N MET A 109 14.01 -1.65 4.68
CA MET A 109 12.71 -1.89 5.28
C MET A 109 12.78 -1.86 6.82
N LEU A 110 11.73 -1.33 7.44
CA LEU A 110 11.47 -1.44 8.88
C LEU A 110 10.10 -2.08 9.08
N VAL A 111 10.03 -3.12 9.91
CA VAL A 111 8.78 -3.79 10.27
C VAL A 111 8.66 -3.82 11.77
N GLN A 112 7.49 -3.45 12.31
CA GLN A 112 7.23 -3.51 13.75
C GLN A 112 5.88 -4.13 14.03
N LEU A 113 5.78 -4.85 15.15
CA LEU A 113 4.52 -5.32 15.73
C LEU A 113 4.37 -4.67 17.10
N ASN A 114 3.28 -3.93 17.31
CA ASN A 114 2.98 -3.22 18.56
C ASN A 114 4.16 -2.36 19.05
N ARG A 115 4.84 -1.67 18.11
CA ARG A 115 6.03 -0.81 18.32
C ARG A 115 7.33 -1.55 18.63
N GLU A 116 7.33 -2.88 18.64
CA GLU A 116 8.54 -3.68 18.75
C GLU A 116 9.03 -4.05 17.34
N GLU A 117 10.30 -3.78 17.06
CA GLU A 117 10.91 -4.11 15.77
C GLU A 117 11.02 -5.63 15.57
N ILE A 118 10.61 -6.09 14.39
CA ILE A 118 10.74 -7.48 13.99
C ILE A 118 11.93 -7.60 13.05
N MET A 119 12.94 -8.34 13.49
CA MET A 119 14.10 -8.66 12.68
C MET A 119 13.88 -9.99 11.96
N VAL A 120 13.70 -9.94 10.64
CA VAL A 120 13.72 -11.14 9.78
C VAL A 120 15.06 -11.17 9.05
N PRO A 121 15.89 -12.22 9.23
CA PRO A 121 17.18 -12.33 8.56
C PRO A 121 17.08 -12.10 7.05
N ASN A 122 18.08 -11.45 6.47
CA ASN A 122 18.12 -11.05 5.06
C ASN A 122 18.49 -12.23 4.13
N ASP A 123 17.71 -13.30 4.18
CA ASP A 123 17.76 -14.35 3.15
C ASP A 123 16.36 -14.60 2.60
N LYS A 124 16.26 -14.78 1.29
CA LYS A 124 15.01 -15.14 0.64
C LYS A 124 14.43 -16.41 1.27
N GLY A 125 13.14 -16.37 1.60
CA GLY A 125 12.41 -17.48 2.19
C GLY A 125 12.48 -17.57 3.71
N ARG A 126 13.30 -16.75 4.39
CA ARG A 126 13.29 -16.67 5.85
C ARG A 126 11.95 -16.18 6.36
N THR A 127 11.54 -16.76 7.49
CA THR A 127 10.23 -16.50 8.09
C THR A 127 10.37 -16.07 9.54
N TRP A 128 9.44 -15.23 9.96
CA TRP A 128 9.18 -14.92 11.35
C TRP A 128 7.68 -15.07 11.60
N GLU A 129 7.30 -15.60 12.75
CA GLU A 129 5.90 -15.85 13.07
C GLU A 129 5.62 -15.49 14.53
N SER A 130 4.42 -14.96 14.77
CA SER A 130 3.84 -14.80 16.10
C SER A 130 2.53 -15.57 16.16
N PRO A 131 2.52 -16.83 16.64
CA PRO A 131 1.31 -17.65 16.69
C PRO A 131 0.19 -17.02 17.51
N LYS A 132 0.54 -16.31 18.60
CA LYS A 132 -0.43 -15.60 19.47
C LYS A 132 -1.18 -14.50 18.71
N VAL A 133 -0.52 -13.84 17.77
CA VAL A 133 -1.08 -12.75 16.95
C VAL A 133 -1.65 -13.27 15.63
N GLY A 134 -1.24 -14.47 15.20
CA GLY A 134 -1.57 -15.02 13.88
C GLY A 134 -0.82 -14.33 12.74
N LEU A 135 0.26 -13.61 13.04
CA LEU A 135 1.05 -12.85 12.07
C LEU A 135 2.24 -13.68 11.57
N ARG A 136 2.40 -13.77 10.25
CA ARG A 136 3.54 -14.39 9.58
C ARG A 136 4.20 -13.41 8.63
N LEU A 137 5.51 -13.32 8.74
CA LEU A 137 6.39 -12.58 7.85
C LEU A 137 7.25 -13.57 7.06
N LYS A 138 7.47 -13.30 5.78
CA LYS A 138 8.35 -14.08 4.92
C LYS A 138 9.14 -13.17 3.98
N ARG A 139 10.46 -13.31 3.95
CA ARG A 139 11.32 -12.64 2.97
C ARG A 139 11.01 -13.16 1.57
N SER A 140 10.56 -12.27 0.70
CA SER A 140 10.27 -12.56 -0.71
C SER A 140 11.50 -12.33 -1.61
N SER A 141 12.45 -11.53 -1.13
CA SER A 141 13.80 -11.32 -1.68
C SER A 141 14.81 -11.26 -0.52
N GLU A 142 16.10 -11.18 -0.82
CA GLU A 142 17.17 -11.02 0.18
C GLU A 142 17.00 -9.72 0.98
N THR A 143 16.75 -8.62 0.27
CA THR A 143 16.51 -7.28 0.85
C THR A 143 15.19 -6.70 0.35
N ASN A 144 14.65 -5.73 1.09
CA ASN A 144 13.62 -4.78 0.65
C ASN A 144 12.29 -5.38 0.19
N LYS A 145 12.04 -6.70 0.30
CA LYS A 145 10.77 -7.31 -0.10
C LYS A 145 10.29 -8.36 0.88
N ILE A 146 9.10 -8.15 1.44
CA ILE A 146 8.50 -9.03 2.45
C ILE A 146 7.05 -9.34 2.11
N GLN A 147 6.61 -10.55 2.42
CA GLN A 147 5.22 -10.94 2.49
C GLN A 147 4.79 -10.97 3.97
N ILE A 148 3.65 -10.36 4.27
CA ILE A 148 3.10 -10.19 5.62
C ILE A 148 1.66 -10.68 5.57
N LYS A 149 1.36 -11.68 6.40
CA LYS A 149 0.10 -12.40 6.34
C LYS A 149 -0.51 -12.54 7.72
N VAL A 150 -1.80 -12.26 7.81
CA VAL A 150 -2.66 -12.67 8.92
C VAL A 150 -3.80 -13.49 8.33
N TYR A 151 -3.79 -14.79 8.62
CA TYR A 151 -4.74 -15.73 8.03
C TYR A 151 -6.19 -15.31 8.29
N GLY A 152 -7.00 -15.31 7.22
CA GLY A 152 -8.40 -14.89 7.25
C GLY A 152 -8.61 -13.37 7.32
N ILE A 153 -7.55 -12.56 7.31
CA ILE A 153 -7.65 -11.09 7.30
C ILE A 153 -7.01 -10.51 6.05
N PHE A 154 -5.70 -10.71 5.85
CA PHE A 154 -4.97 -10.16 4.70
C PHE A 154 -3.69 -10.92 4.38
N ASP A 155 -3.22 -10.73 3.15
CA ASP A 155 -1.91 -11.11 2.64
C ASP A 155 -1.34 -9.92 1.85
N ILE A 156 -0.25 -9.34 2.36
CA ILE A 156 0.39 -8.14 1.80
C ILE A 156 1.80 -8.49 1.34
N VAL A 157 2.15 -8.14 0.11
CA VAL A 157 3.54 -8.10 -0.34
C VAL A 157 3.96 -6.65 -0.42
N ALA A 158 4.96 -6.25 0.37
CA ALA A 158 5.53 -4.92 0.36
C ALA A 158 6.97 -4.96 -0.18
N SER A 159 7.31 -3.99 -1.03
CA SER A 159 8.67 -3.74 -1.50
C SER A 159 9.09 -2.32 -1.17
N VAL A 160 10.31 -2.11 -0.71
CA VAL A 160 10.93 -0.78 -0.63
C VAL A 160 11.71 -0.55 -1.93
N VAL A 161 11.43 0.54 -2.63
CA VAL A 161 12.08 0.90 -3.89
C VAL A 161 12.53 2.36 -3.86
N PRO A 162 13.63 2.72 -4.56
CA PRO A 162 14.02 4.11 -4.75
C PRO A 162 13.26 4.73 -5.92
N ILE A 163 13.29 6.06 -6.02
CA ILE A 163 13.07 6.72 -7.30
C ILE A 163 14.36 6.66 -8.10
N THR A 164 14.31 6.03 -9.27
CA THR A 164 15.48 5.97 -10.15
C THR A 164 15.71 7.30 -10.87
N VAL A 165 16.97 7.54 -11.30
CA VAL A 165 17.30 8.68 -12.15
C VAL A 165 16.46 8.69 -13.43
N LYS A 166 16.21 7.52 -14.01
CA LYS A 166 15.40 7.36 -15.22
C LYS A 166 13.95 7.79 -14.99
N GLU A 167 13.32 7.35 -13.91
CA GLU A 167 11.96 7.77 -13.55
C GLU A 167 11.89 9.27 -13.27
N SER A 168 12.85 9.79 -12.52
CA SER A 168 12.96 11.23 -12.24
C SER A 168 13.03 12.06 -13.51
N LEU A 169 13.78 11.63 -14.52
CA LEU A 169 13.88 12.30 -15.82
C LEU A 169 12.58 12.22 -16.63
N ILE A 170 11.93 11.05 -16.65
CA ILE A 170 10.68 10.84 -17.42
C ILE A 170 9.53 11.65 -16.82
N HIS A 171 9.41 11.66 -15.49
CA HIS A 171 8.28 12.27 -14.80
C HIS A 171 8.54 13.71 -14.33
N GLY A 172 9.81 14.16 -14.39
CA GLY A 172 10.23 15.48 -13.95
C GLY A 172 10.13 15.66 -12.44
N TYR A 173 10.52 14.64 -11.67
CA TYR A 173 10.50 14.69 -10.20
C TYR A 173 11.59 15.61 -9.62
N ASP A 174 12.66 15.90 -10.38
CA ASP A 174 13.85 16.65 -9.95
C ASP A 174 14.57 16.02 -8.73
N VAL A 175 14.54 14.69 -8.61
CA VAL A 175 15.29 13.96 -7.57
C VAL A 175 16.80 14.13 -7.78
N THR A 176 17.52 14.40 -6.69
CA THR A 176 18.98 14.60 -6.63
C THR A 176 19.61 13.50 -5.78
N GLU A 177 20.95 13.38 -5.78
CA GLU A 177 21.67 12.36 -4.99
C GLU A 177 21.60 12.54 -3.46
N GLU A 178 20.87 13.54 -2.98
CA GLU A 178 20.70 13.84 -1.55
C GLU A 178 19.61 12.99 -0.89
N ASP A 179 18.66 12.49 -1.67
CA ASP A 179 17.53 11.69 -1.20
C ASP A 179 17.02 10.80 -2.34
N SER A 180 17.01 9.49 -2.14
CA SER A 180 16.49 8.53 -3.12
C SER A 180 14.97 8.41 -3.09
N PHE A 181 14.29 9.08 -2.14
CA PHE A 181 12.84 8.99 -1.92
C PHE A 181 12.36 7.54 -1.84
N ALA A 182 13.06 6.73 -1.06
CA ALA A 182 12.67 5.34 -0.85
C ALA A 182 11.23 5.26 -0.32
N HIS A 183 10.42 4.45 -0.98
CA HIS A 183 8.98 4.34 -0.73
C HIS A 183 8.51 2.90 -0.93
N LEU A 184 7.23 2.66 -0.63
CA LEU A 184 6.61 1.35 -0.67
C LEU A 184 5.81 1.13 -1.95
N GLU A 185 6.08 0.01 -2.60
CA GLU A 185 5.14 -0.65 -3.49
C GLU A 185 4.43 -1.76 -2.71
N ILE A 186 3.10 -1.78 -2.76
CA ILE A 186 2.28 -2.67 -1.93
C ILE A 186 1.26 -3.41 -2.78
N ASN A 187 1.23 -4.73 -2.62
CA ASN A 187 0.20 -5.59 -3.16
C ASN A 187 -0.62 -6.14 -2.00
N LEU A 188 -1.86 -5.66 -1.87
CA LEU A 188 -2.78 -6.03 -0.81
C LEU A 188 -3.82 -7.02 -1.34
N LYS A 189 -3.82 -8.22 -0.78
CA LYS A 189 -4.90 -9.19 -0.91
C LYS A 189 -5.67 -9.26 0.40
N PRO A 190 -6.84 -8.62 0.50
CA PRO A 190 -7.69 -8.85 1.65
C PRO A 190 -8.34 -10.25 1.55
N GLU A 191 -8.50 -10.95 2.68
CA GLU A 191 -9.08 -12.31 2.72
C GLU A 191 -10.53 -12.32 3.25
N SER A 192 -10.94 -11.31 4.03
CA SER A 192 -12.30 -11.22 4.57
C SER A 192 -12.74 -9.77 4.77
N LEU A 193 -13.23 -9.13 3.70
CA LEU A 193 -13.86 -7.80 3.77
C LEU A 193 -15.37 -7.92 3.95
N SER A 194 -15.93 -7.07 4.80
CA SER A 194 -17.38 -6.89 4.88
C SER A 194 -17.89 -5.99 3.76
N ASN A 195 -19.21 -6.01 3.53
CA ASN A 195 -19.88 -5.13 2.59
C ASN A 195 -19.81 -3.64 3.01
N MET A 196 -19.33 -3.34 4.22
CA MET A 196 -19.18 -1.97 4.72
C MET A 196 -17.81 -1.36 4.42
N VAL A 197 -16.86 -2.15 3.89
CA VAL A 197 -15.48 -1.70 3.63
C VAL A 197 -15.45 -0.36 2.88
N ASP A 198 -14.56 0.52 3.33
CA ASP A 198 -14.40 1.87 2.79
C ASP A 198 -12.92 2.29 2.82
N GLY A 199 -12.62 3.54 2.46
CA GLY A 199 -11.25 4.03 2.26
C GLY A 199 -10.92 4.21 0.79
N VAL A 200 -9.76 4.81 0.49
CA VAL A 200 -9.31 5.11 -0.89
C VAL A 200 -9.41 3.85 -1.77
N LEU A 201 -8.73 2.78 -1.35
CA LEU A 201 -8.79 1.46 -1.98
C LEU A 201 -10.02 0.68 -1.54
N GLY A 202 -10.32 0.68 -0.24
CA GLY A 202 -11.33 -0.21 0.34
C GLY A 202 -12.72 -0.04 -0.27
N GLN A 203 -13.13 1.19 -0.61
CA GLN A 203 -14.44 1.42 -1.22
C GLN A 203 -14.64 0.68 -2.55
N THR A 204 -13.56 0.42 -3.29
CA THR A 204 -13.57 -0.24 -4.61
C THR A 204 -13.86 -1.73 -4.53
N TYR A 205 -13.76 -2.32 -3.34
CA TYR A 205 -14.08 -3.74 -3.10
C TYR A 205 -15.57 -3.99 -2.84
N ARG A 206 -16.39 -2.94 -2.68
CA ARG A 206 -17.83 -3.11 -2.47
C ARG A 206 -18.51 -3.46 -3.79
N ALA A 207 -19.39 -4.47 -3.77
CA ALA A 207 -20.19 -4.84 -4.93
C ALA A 207 -21.09 -3.69 -5.46
N SER A 208 -21.50 -2.78 -4.58
CA SER A 208 -22.30 -1.60 -4.94
C SER A 208 -21.47 -0.39 -5.34
N TYR A 209 -20.13 -0.49 -5.34
CA TYR A 209 -19.27 0.62 -5.73
C TYR A 209 -19.42 0.92 -7.21
N GLN A 210 -19.63 2.19 -7.51
CA GLN A 210 -19.59 2.71 -8.87
C GLN A 210 -18.40 3.64 -8.96
N THR A 211 -17.54 3.38 -9.93
CA THR A 211 -16.34 4.18 -10.14
C THR A 211 -16.70 5.64 -10.38
N ARG A 212 -16.05 6.52 -9.62
CA ARG A 212 -16.17 7.98 -9.78
C ARG A 212 -14.97 8.57 -10.50
N VAL A 213 -13.95 7.76 -10.80
CA VAL A 213 -12.78 8.22 -11.53
C VAL A 213 -13.13 8.28 -13.01
N ASN A 214 -12.63 9.31 -13.70
CA ASN A 214 -12.79 9.38 -15.14
C ASN A 214 -11.83 8.40 -15.81
N ILE A 215 -12.31 7.20 -16.13
CA ILE A 215 -11.52 6.13 -16.75
C ILE A 215 -11.01 6.47 -18.17
N SER A 216 -11.57 7.50 -18.82
CA SER A 216 -11.09 7.98 -20.12
C SER A 216 -9.91 8.96 -20.00
N ALA A 217 -9.62 9.46 -18.80
CA ALA A 217 -8.47 10.33 -18.57
C ALA A 217 -7.17 9.52 -18.61
N ALA A 218 -6.09 10.13 -19.14
CA ALA A 218 -4.76 9.52 -19.11
C ALA A 218 -4.25 9.25 -17.68
N MET A 219 -4.72 10.05 -16.71
CA MET A 219 -4.50 9.85 -15.29
C MET A 219 -5.86 9.95 -14.56
N PRO A 220 -6.58 8.83 -14.36
CA PRO A 220 -7.81 8.82 -13.58
C PRO A 220 -7.48 9.12 -12.11
N ILE A 221 -8.01 10.20 -11.53
CA ILE A 221 -7.67 10.61 -10.16
C ILE A 221 -8.86 10.36 -9.24
N MET A 222 -8.58 9.71 -8.10
CA MET A 222 -9.52 9.59 -7.00
C MET A 222 -9.44 10.84 -6.11
N GLY A 223 -10.50 11.66 -6.17
CA GLY A 223 -10.64 12.84 -5.34
C GLY A 223 -11.13 12.52 -3.92
N GLY A 224 -11.35 13.58 -3.13
CA GLY A 224 -11.96 13.47 -1.79
C GLY A 224 -10.98 13.16 -0.67
N ALA A 225 -9.70 13.53 -0.80
CA ALA A 225 -8.65 13.31 0.20
C ALA A 225 -9.06 13.66 1.64
N HIS A 226 -9.85 14.72 1.84
CA HIS A 226 -10.37 15.11 3.16
C HIS A 226 -11.19 14.02 3.87
N LYS A 227 -11.85 13.13 3.13
CA LYS A 227 -12.64 12.01 3.70
C LYS A 227 -11.75 10.90 4.25
N PHE A 228 -10.55 10.78 3.69
CA PHE A 228 -9.60 9.72 3.98
C PHE A 228 -8.50 10.17 4.93
N ALA A 229 -8.35 11.47 5.17
CA ALA A 229 -7.35 12.00 6.10
C ALA A 229 -7.51 11.37 7.48
N SER A 230 -6.38 10.99 8.07
CA SER A 230 -6.29 10.48 9.43
C SER A 230 -5.26 11.31 10.21
N SER A 231 -5.45 11.45 11.53
CA SER A 231 -4.54 12.28 12.35
C SER A 231 -3.14 11.70 12.50
N HIS A 232 -3.00 10.37 12.45
CA HIS A 232 -1.71 9.69 12.44
C HIS A 232 -1.83 8.28 11.86
N LEU A 233 -0.70 7.64 11.55
CA LEU A 233 -0.63 6.32 10.90
C LEU A 233 -1.48 5.22 11.57
N PHE A 234 -1.55 5.19 12.91
CA PHE A 234 -2.40 4.22 13.64
C PHE A 234 -3.78 4.75 14.09
N ALA A 235 -4.20 5.94 13.65
CA ALA A 235 -5.50 6.49 14.05
C ALA A 235 -6.61 5.84 13.23
N THR A 236 -7.82 5.84 13.79
CA THR A 236 -9.01 5.25 13.16
C THR A 236 -10.12 6.28 13.00
N ASP A 237 -9.71 7.54 12.84
CA ASP A 237 -10.52 8.75 12.92
C ASP A 237 -10.88 9.35 11.55
N CYS A 238 -10.48 8.71 10.46
CA CYS A 238 -10.92 9.13 9.13
C CYS A 238 -12.45 9.05 9.02
N ALA A 239 -13.06 9.95 8.25
CA ALA A 239 -14.52 10.08 8.16
C ALA A 239 -15.20 8.79 7.68
N VAL A 240 -14.47 7.95 6.94
CA VAL A 240 -14.97 6.68 6.39
C VAL A 240 -14.70 5.47 7.29
N SER A 241 -14.06 5.65 8.45
CA SER A 241 -13.64 4.56 9.33
C SER A 241 -14.78 3.63 9.74
N LYS A 242 -14.58 2.34 9.51
CA LYS A 242 -15.46 1.22 9.89
C LYS A 242 -14.83 0.32 10.96
N PHE A 243 -13.55 0.53 11.25
CA PHE A 243 -12.80 -0.27 12.19
C PHE A 243 -13.27 -0.02 13.61
N GLY A 244 -13.21 -1.04 14.48
CA GLY A 244 -13.52 -0.84 15.90
C GLY A 244 -15.01 -0.72 16.24
N ARG A 245 -15.91 -0.52 15.26
CA ARG A 245 -17.34 -0.23 15.50
C ARG A 245 -18.08 -1.34 16.27
N TYR A 246 -17.69 -2.60 16.09
CA TYR A 246 -18.25 -3.72 16.87
C TYR A 246 -17.67 -3.86 18.27
N TRP A 247 -16.40 -3.45 18.47
CA TRP A 247 -15.69 -3.60 19.74
C TRP A 247 -16.05 -2.48 20.73
N LYS A 248 -16.21 -1.24 20.23
CA LYS A 248 -16.66 -0.10 21.05
C LYS A 248 -18.04 -0.34 21.67
N ASN A 249 -18.96 -0.92 20.91
CA ASN A 249 -20.29 -1.25 21.43
C ASN A 249 -20.28 -2.40 22.45
N TYR A 250 -19.26 -3.27 22.44
CA TYR A 250 -19.17 -4.37 23.41
C TYR A 250 -18.57 -3.92 24.74
N GLU A 251 -17.61 -2.99 24.71
CA GLU A 251 -17.04 -2.35 25.91
C GLU A 251 -17.99 -1.34 26.56
N ASP A 252 -18.76 -0.57 25.78
CA ASP A 252 -19.82 0.29 26.32
C ASP A 252 -20.92 -0.53 27.00
N VAL A 253 -21.31 -1.68 26.44
CA VAL A 253 -22.34 -2.54 27.05
C VAL A 253 -21.82 -3.29 28.29
N SER A 254 -20.53 -3.66 28.34
CA SER A 254 -19.93 -4.31 29.52
C SER A 254 -19.63 -3.32 30.67
N SER A 255 -19.43 -2.04 30.36
CA SER A 255 -19.23 -0.97 31.36
C SER A 255 -20.54 -0.45 31.98
N MET A 256 -21.70 -0.82 31.44
CA MET A 256 -23.03 -0.52 32.02
C MET A 256 -23.53 -1.61 33.01
N GLN A 257 -22.70 -2.60 33.37
CA GLN A 257 -23.06 -3.69 34.29
C GLN A 257 -22.41 -3.60 35.69
N TYR A 258 -21.89 -2.45 36.10
CA TYR A 258 -21.44 -2.22 37.49
C TYR A 258 -21.95 -0.90 38.04
#